data_AF-A0A4R9J4V8-F1
#
_entry.id   AF-A0A4R9J4V8-F1
#
_cell.length_a   1.000
_cell.length_b   1.000
_cell.length_c   1.000
_cell.angle_alpha   90.00
_cell.angle_beta   90.00
_cell.angle_gamma   90.00
#
_symmetry.space_group_name_H-M   'P 1'
#
loop_
_entity.id
_entity.type
_entity.pdbx_description
1 polymer ?
#
loop_
_entity_poly.entity_id
_entity_poly.type
_entity_poly.pdbx_seq_one_letter_code
_entity_poly.pdbx_strand_id
1 'polypeptide(L)'
;MSIETVKQHIFKFSSSRLEDYQENIKELRPDKGYGKFPKNVEIQNLMRDIKANIEDHQIGMRIPEDYASPEQFINYLTKFRKFLITKRVIFSDLGKYYNKKEDKEWDYPAVIAKEMLEECISLLDFALQDEEVVALRSPKFHSFKSYFNSLTMPQASLLGAILVFFTSIFTAVPTYFITKETYQVPTDQEIADKFKEQINVQEGFRKYAYPNMGISFITPDDWRVEDAAATFGGGELYLIKKYDQDNAAIGIRLVIRSVQSRYLNAPEIEMNNQLEVWRKSDKNAGKKDVIISGNYGYLFSYNQPLGGKTLVNVRVYWVRLIPKVKLEIWAHAYSNDLEKDSFWREVDGIVNSVQTIDELIYKKKKIVTQ
;
A
#
# COMPACT_ATOMS: atom_id res chain seq x y z
N MET A 1 -15.73 -13.70 3.40
CA MET A 1 -16.23 -12.39 2.96
C MET A 1 -17.41 -12.64 2.03
N SER A 2 -18.28 -11.68 1.71
CA SER A 2 -19.29 -11.94 0.66
C SER A 2 -18.70 -11.75 -0.74
N ILE A 3 -19.20 -12.42 -1.77
CA ILE A 3 -18.83 -12.18 -3.18
C ILE A 3 -18.98 -10.71 -3.56
N GLU A 4 -19.98 -10.04 -3.01
CA GLU A 4 -20.18 -8.61 -3.20
C GLU A 4 -19.04 -7.80 -2.61
N THR A 5 -18.49 -8.23 -1.47
CA THR A 5 -17.31 -7.60 -0.88
C THR A 5 -16.05 -7.84 -1.73
N VAL A 6 -15.90 -9.04 -2.31
CA VAL A 6 -14.79 -9.35 -3.24
C VAL A 6 -14.90 -8.47 -4.50
N LYS A 7 -16.10 -8.33 -5.07
CA LYS A 7 -16.38 -7.40 -6.17
C LYS A 7 -16.00 -5.97 -5.80
N GLN A 8 -16.44 -5.47 -4.64
CA GLN A 8 -16.09 -4.13 -4.18
C GLN A 8 -14.58 -3.95 -3.99
N HIS A 9 -13.87 -4.96 -3.49
CA HIS A 9 -12.43 -4.90 -3.31
C HIS A 9 -11.69 -4.80 -4.65
N ILE A 10 -12.06 -5.63 -5.63
CA ILE A 10 -11.50 -5.57 -6.98
C ILE A 10 -11.89 -4.26 -7.68
N PHE A 11 -13.12 -3.78 -7.52
CA PHE A 11 -13.56 -2.50 -8.06
C PHE A 11 -12.73 -1.33 -7.52
N LYS A 12 -12.48 -1.31 -6.21
CA LYS A 12 -11.64 -0.29 -5.55
C LYS A 12 -10.20 -0.36 -6.04
N PHE A 13 -9.61 -1.56 -6.10
CA PHE A 13 -8.28 -1.76 -6.66
C PHE A 13 -8.19 -1.26 -8.11
N SER A 14 -9.16 -1.63 -8.95
CA SER A 14 -9.19 -1.23 -10.36
C SER A 14 -9.26 0.29 -10.47
N SER A 15 -10.16 0.91 -9.69
CA SER A 15 -10.34 2.36 -9.70
C SER A 15 -9.10 3.12 -9.22
N SER A 16 -8.33 2.58 -8.28
CA SER A 16 -7.11 3.23 -7.77
C SER A 16 -5.86 2.98 -8.61
N ARG A 17 -5.84 1.92 -9.43
CA ARG A 17 -4.63 1.51 -10.19
C ARG A 17 -4.69 1.82 -11.68
N LEU A 18 -5.86 2.03 -12.27
CA LEU A 18 -5.99 2.19 -13.72
C LEU A 18 -5.23 3.39 -14.29
N GLU A 19 -5.27 4.53 -13.58
CA GLU A 19 -4.53 5.74 -13.99
C GLU A 19 -3.01 5.52 -13.88
N ASP A 20 -2.56 4.93 -12.76
CA ASP A 20 -1.15 4.55 -12.57
C ASP A 20 -0.67 3.58 -13.67
N TYR A 21 -1.49 2.59 -14.02
CA TYR A 21 -1.16 1.60 -15.04
C TYR A 21 -1.09 2.24 -16.43
N GLN A 22 -1.97 3.19 -16.73
CA GLN A 22 -1.93 3.95 -17.96
C GLN A 22 -0.64 4.77 -18.09
N GLU A 23 -0.22 5.47 -17.02
CA GLU A 23 1.03 6.23 -17.02
C GLU A 23 2.25 5.32 -17.11
N ASN A 24 2.27 4.21 -16.37
CA ASN A 24 3.33 3.20 -16.42
C ASN A 24 3.50 2.58 -17.82
N ILE A 25 2.40 2.37 -18.55
CA ILE A 25 2.44 1.88 -19.94
C ILE A 25 3.08 2.90 -20.89
N LYS A 26 2.90 4.21 -20.66
CA LYS A 26 3.54 5.26 -21.49
C LYS A 26 5.07 5.30 -21.31
N GLU A 27 5.55 4.82 -20.16
CA GLU A 27 6.97 4.73 -19.83
C GLU A 27 7.63 3.50 -20.47
N LEU A 28 6.85 2.51 -20.88
CA LEU A 28 7.32 1.37 -21.68
C LEU A 28 7.52 1.80 -23.13
N ARG A 29 8.63 2.48 -23.41
CA ARG A 29 9.05 2.85 -24.78
C ARG A 29 10.23 2.03 -25.29
N PRO A 30 10.27 1.64 -26.58
CA PRO A 30 11.35 0.82 -27.14
C PRO A 30 12.75 1.44 -27.10
N ASP A 31 12.86 2.75 -26.91
CA ASP A 31 14.11 3.50 -26.79
C ASP A 31 14.69 3.51 -25.37
N LYS A 32 13.94 3.06 -24.36
CA LYS A 32 14.44 2.89 -22.99
C LYS A 32 15.14 1.55 -22.83
N GLY A 33 16.04 1.43 -21.86
CA GLY A 33 16.91 0.26 -21.61
C GLY A 33 16.26 -1.13 -21.78
N TYR A 34 14.99 -1.34 -21.41
CA TYR A 34 14.26 -2.61 -21.60
C TYR A 34 13.91 -2.91 -23.07
N GLY A 35 13.85 -1.88 -23.93
CA GLY A 35 13.63 -2.00 -25.37
C GLY A 35 14.76 -2.73 -26.11
N LYS A 36 15.93 -2.88 -25.49
CA LYS A 36 17.00 -3.77 -25.98
C LYS A 36 16.66 -5.25 -25.83
N PHE A 37 15.64 -5.61 -25.06
CA PHE A 37 15.19 -7.00 -24.92
C PHE A 37 14.41 -7.44 -26.18
N PRO A 38 14.72 -8.60 -26.79
CA PRO A 38 14.06 -9.05 -28.02
C PRO A 38 12.54 -9.19 -27.91
N LYS A 39 12.01 -9.52 -26.73
CA LYS A 39 10.57 -9.64 -26.49
C LYS A 39 9.96 -8.38 -25.83
N ASN A 40 10.56 -7.20 -26.01
CA ASN A 40 10.04 -5.96 -25.40
C ASN A 40 8.59 -5.64 -25.80
N VAL A 41 8.20 -5.97 -27.03
CA VAL A 41 6.83 -5.77 -27.56
C VAL A 41 5.84 -6.68 -26.84
N GLU A 42 6.24 -7.91 -26.49
CA GLU A 42 5.39 -8.82 -25.73
C GLU A 42 5.15 -8.30 -24.30
N ILE A 43 6.11 -7.61 -23.69
CA ILE A 43 5.94 -6.95 -22.38
C ILE A 43 4.96 -5.78 -22.50
N GLN A 44 5.10 -4.94 -23.52
CA GLN A 44 4.17 -3.82 -23.77
C GLN A 44 2.74 -4.32 -23.99
N ASN A 45 2.57 -5.35 -24.82
CA ASN A 45 1.26 -5.94 -25.08
C ASN A 45 0.69 -6.57 -23.82
N LEU A 46 1.50 -7.29 -23.03
CA LEU A 46 1.05 -7.83 -21.75
C LEU A 46 0.52 -6.75 -20.81
N MET A 47 1.18 -5.59 -20.72
CA MET A 47 0.70 -4.51 -19.85
C MET A 47 -0.59 -3.86 -20.36
N ARG A 48 -0.73 -3.73 -21.68
CA ARG A 48 -1.99 -3.29 -22.30
C ARG A 48 -3.12 -4.30 -22.06
N ASP A 49 -2.83 -5.59 -22.17
CA ASP A 49 -3.78 -6.67 -21.92
C ASP A 49 -4.23 -6.66 -20.44
N ILE A 50 -3.30 -6.47 -19.50
CA ILE A 50 -3.63 -6.34 -18.07
C ILE A 50 -4.57 -5.15 -17.84
N LYS A 51 -4.22 -3.98 -18.35
CA LYS A 51 -5.06 -2.77 -18.22
C LYS A 51 -6.44 -3.00 -18.83
N ALA A 52 -6.52 -3.51 -20.05
CA ALA A 52 -7.78 -3.77 -20.73
C ALA A 52 -8.66 -4.75 -19.94
N ASN A 53 -8.10 -5.85 -19.42
CA ASN A 53 -8.85 -6.80 -18.59
C ASN A 53 -9.35 -6.16 -17.27
N ILE A 54 -8.60 -5.24 -16.67
CA ILE A 54 -9.04 -4.51 -15.48
C ILE A 54 -10.16 -3.51 -15.82
N GLU A 55 -10.04 -2.79 -16.93
CA GLU A 55 -11.08 -1.84 -17.40
C GLU A 55 -12.38 -2.55 -17.77
N ASP A 56 -12.31 -3.61 -18.57
CA ASP A 56 -13.46 -4.42 -18.96
C ASP A 56 -14.14 -5.01 -17.71
N HIS A 57 -13.35 -5.42 -16.72
CA HIS A 57 -13.88 -5.94 -15.45
C HIS A 57 -14.56 -4.85 -14.62
N GLN A 58 -13.98 -3.66 -14.55
CA GLN A 58 -14.57 -2.52 -13.86
C GLN A 58 -15.90 -2.09 -14.50
N ILE A 59 -15.99 -2.16 -15.83
CA ILE A 59 -17.24 -1.90 -16.59
C ILE A 59 -18.26 -3.00 -16.30
N GLY A 60 -17.88 -4.27 -16.42
CA GLY A 60 -18.78 -5.40 -16.16
C GLY A 60 -19.28 -5.46 -14.71
N MET A 61 -18.53 -4.94 -13.72
CA MET A 61 -19.02 -4.84 -12.34
C MET A 61 -20.13 -3.81 -12.15
N ARG A 62 -20.27 -2.86 -13.10
CA ARG A 62 -21.33 -1.84 -13.08
C ARG A 62 -22.57 -2.29 -13.85
N ILE A 63 -22.49 -3.38 -14.61
CA ILE A 63 -23.58 -3.92 -15.44
C ILE A 63 -24.03 -5.25 -14.83
N PRO A 64 -25.23 -5.33 -14.21
CA PRO A 64 -25.71 -6.54 -13.55
C PRO A 64 -25.73 -7.78 -14.46
N GLU A 65 -25.89 -7.61 -15.77
CA GLU A 65 -25.94 -8.72 -16.74
C GLU A 65 -24.57 -9.36 -17.05
N ASP A 66 -23.45 -8.64 -16.88
CA ASP A 66 -22.10 -9.13 -17.24
C ASP A 66 -21.53 -10.13 -16.22
N TYR A 67 -22.09 -10.15 -15.01
CA TYR A 67 -21.87 -11.18 -13.99
C TYR A 67 -23.19 -11.76 -13.52
N ALA A 68 -24.01 -12.23 -14.47
CA ALA A 68 -25.33 -12.81 -14.23
C ALA A 68 -25.34 -13.97 -13.22
N SER A 69 -24.18 -14.59 -12.93
CA SER A 69 -24.03 -15.49 -11.78
C SER A 69 -22.66 -15.37 -11.08
N PRO A 70 -22.59 -15.66 -9.76
CA PRO A 70 -21.34 -15.80 -9.02
C PRO A 70 -20.29 -16.71 -9.67
N GLU A 71 -20.71 -17.80 -10.31
CA GLU A 71 -19.83 -18.75 -10.98
C GLU A 71 -19.14 -18.15 -12.20
N GLN A 72 -19.85 -17.28 -12.95
CA GLN A 72 -19.27 -16.58 -14.09
C GLN A 72 -18.16 -15.63 -13.65
N PHE A 73 -18.38 -14.88 -12.57
CA PHE A 73 -17.38 -14.01 -11.96
C PHE A 73 -16.14 -14.79 -11.50
N ILE A 74 -16.34 -15.90 -10.78
CA ILE A 74 -15.25 -16.74 -10.28
C ILE A 74 -14.45 -17.40 -11.43
N ASN A 75 -15.13 -17.86 -12.48
CA ASN A 75 -14.50 -18.45 -13.66
C ASN A 75 -13.63 -17.41 -14.38
N TYR A 76 -14.11 -16.17 -14.49
CA TYR A 76 -13.32 -15.06 -15.01
C TYR A 76 -12.05 -14.83 -14.20
N LEU A 77 -12.16 -14.65 -12.88
CA LEU A 77 -10.99 -14.44 -12.00
C LEU A 77 -9.96 -15.57 -12.15
N THR A 78 -10.44 -16.82 -12.24
CA THR A 78 -9.60 -18.01 -12.43
C THR A 78 -8.87 -17.99 -13.79
N LYS A 79 -9.58 -17.64 -14.87
CA LYS A 79 -9.00 -17.53 -16.22
C LYS A 79 -7.98 -16.40 -16.30
N PHE A 80 -8.32 -15.23 -15.75
CA PHE A 80 -7.42 -14.08 -15.77
C PHE A 80 -6.15 -14.38 -14.96
N ARG A 81 -6.27 -14.97 -13.77
CA ARG A 81 -5.12 -15.42 -12.98
C ARG A 81 -4.24 -16.40 -13.75
N LYS A 82 -4.85 -17.39 -14.43
CA LYS A 82 -4.12 -18.37 -15.24
C LYS A 82 -3.35 -17.67 -16.36
N PHE A 83 -3.96 -16.72 -17.06
CA PHE A 83 -3.31 -15.89 -18.07
C PHE A 83 -2.07 -15.18 -17.50
N LEU A 84 -2.20 -14.49 -16.37
CA LEU A 84 -1.09 -13.77 -15.73
C LEU A 84 0.05 -14.70 -15.33
N ILE A 85 -0.26 -15.85 -14.71
CA ILE A 85 0.75 -16.84 -14.32
C ILE A 85 1.49 -17.39 -15.54
N THR A 86 0.79 -17.69 -16.63
CA THR A 86 1.44 -18.12 -17.87
C THR A 86 2.35 -17.03 -18.43
N LYS A 87 1.93 -15.77 -18.37
CA LYS A 87 2.71 -14.64 -18.90
C LYS A 87 3.89 -14.24 -18.01
N ARG A 88 3.89 -14.60 -16.72
CA ARG A 88 4.99 -14.39 -15.76
C ARG A 88 6.35 -14.87 -16.29
N VAL A 89 6.37 -15.92 -17.13
CA VAL A 89 7.59 -16.49 -17.70
C VAL A 89 8.43 -15.47 -18.47
N ILE A 90 7.82 -14.45 -19.09
CA ILE A 90 8.53 -13.44 -19.89
C ILE A 90 9.53 -12.64 -19.04
N PHE A 91 9.23 -12.43 -17.76
CA PHE A 91 10.12 -11.74 -16.85
C PHE A 91 11.29 -12.63 -16.41
N SER A 92 11.13 -13.96 -16.42
CA SER A 92 12.28 -14.87 -16.23
C SER A 92 13.25 -14.78 -17.41
N ASP A 93 12.73 -14.75 -18.64
CA ASP A 93 13.53 -14.58 -19.86
C ASP A 93 14.26 -13.24 -19.88
N LEU A 94 13.56 -12.17 -19.46
CA LEU A 94 14.12 -10.83 -19.31
C LEU A 94 15.29 -10.80 -18.33
N GLY A 95 15.15 -11.45 -17.17
CA GLY A 95 16.22 -11.57 -16.19
C GLY A 95 17.46 -12.29 -16.70
N LYS A 96 17.25 -13.38 -17.44
CA LYS A 96 18.36 -14.12 -18.07
C LYS A 96 19.08 -13.27 -19.13
N TYR A 97 18.35 -12.42 -19.84
CA TYR A 97 18.91 -11.56 -20.88
C TYR A 97 19.85 -10.50 -20.30
N TYR A 98 19.44 -9.77 -19.25
CA TYR A 98 20.28 -8.74 -18.62
C TYR A 98 21.44 -9.32 -17.82
N ASN A 99 21.22 -10.43 -17.11
CA ASN A 99 22.31 -11.12 -16.39
C ASN A 99 23.45 -11.59 -17.31
N LYS A 100 23.19 -11.86 -18.59
CA LYS A 100 24.21 -12.27 -19.58
C LYS A 100 24.99 -11.12 -20.20
N LYS A 101 24.49 -9.88 -20.13
CA LYS A 101 25.10 -8.72 -20.79
C LYS A 101 26.04 -7.91 -19.90
N GLU A 102 26.34 -8.38 -18.69
CA GLU A 102 27.00 -7.60 -17.61
C GLU A 102 26.28 -6.30 -17.20
N ASP A 103 25.23 -5.90 -17.93
CA ASP A 103 24.20 -4.93 -17.54
C ASP A 103 23.33 -5.54 -16.41
N LYS A 104 23.78 -5.41 -15.16
CA LYS A 104 23.08 -5.95 -13.98
C LYS A 104 21.79 -5.21 -13.61
N GLU A 105 21.51 -4.07 -14.23
CA GLU A 105 20.30 -3.31 -13.98
C GLU A 105 19.23 -3.68 -14.99
N TRP A 106 18.16 -4.33 -14.50
CA TRP A 106 16.91 -4.34 -15.25
C TRP A 106 16.47 -2.89 -15.38
N ASP A 107 16.34 -2.42 -16.62
CA ASP A 107 15.86 -1.08 -16.84
C ASP A 107 14.50 -0.87 -16.16
N TYR A 108 14.33 0.31 -15.59
CA TYR A 108 13.21 0.70 -14.74
C TYR A 108 11.81 0.31 -15.26
N PRO A 109 11.49 0.45 -16.56
CA PRO A 109 10.19 0.06 -17.10
C PRO A 109 9.93 -1.45 -17.05
N ALA A 110 10.96 -2.30 -17.16
CA ALA A 110 10.81 -3.75 -17.03
C ALA A 110 10.42 -4.17 -15.61
N VAL A 111 10.93 -3.45 -14.60
CA VAL A 111 10.57 -3.66 -13.19
C VAL A 111 9.11 -3.27 -12.97
N ILE A 112 8.67 -2.12 -13.48
CA ILE A 112 7.27 -1.67 -13.41
C ILE A 112 6.32 -2.70 -14.03
N ALA A 113 6.65 -3.20 -15.23
CA ALA A 113 5.80 -4.17 -15.90
C ALA A 113 5.67 -5.48 -15.11
N LYS A 114 6.75 -5.91 -14.44
CA LYS A 114 6.71 -7.08 -13.56
C LYS A 114 5.84 -6.81 -12.34
N GLU A 115 5.96 -5.64 -11.72
CA GLU A 115 5.18 -5.26 -10.54
C GLU A 115 3.68 -5.21 -10.84
N MET A 116 3.27 -4.59 -11.95
CA MET A 116 1.88 -4.58 -12.39
C MET A 116 1.31 -6.00 -12.52
N LEU A 117 2.08 -6.94 -13.08
CA LEU A 117 1.68 -8.34 -13.18
C LEU A 117 1.55 -9.01 -11.81
N GLU A 118 2.51 -8.82 -10.91
CA GLU A 118 2.50 -9.44 -9.58
C GLU A 118 1.39 -8.87 -8.68
N GLU A 119 1.12 -7.57 -8.76
CA GLU A 119 0.00 -6.93 -8.05
C GLU A 119 -1.34 -7.51 -8.48
N CYS A 120 -1.54 -7.69 -9.79
CA CYS A 120 -2.75 -8.29 -10.33
C CYS A 120 -2.89 -9.76 -9.91
N ILE A 121 -1.79 -10.53 -9.92
CA ILE A 121 -1.81 -11.92 -9.43
C ILE A 121 -2.19 -11.95 -7.95
N SER A 122 -1.60 -11.07 -7.12
CA SER A 122 -1.88 -11.00 -5.68
C SER A 122 -3.34 -10.67 -5.39
N LEU A 123 -3.93 -9.70 -6.11
CA LEU A 123 -5.35 -9.37 -6.00
C LEU A 123 -6.23 -10.59 -6.34
N LEU A 124 -5.91 -11.30 -7.42
CA LEU A 124 -6.69 -12.46 -7.84
C LEU A 124 -6.50 -13.65 -6.90
N ASP A 125 -5.30 -13.83 -6.33
CA ASP A 125 -5.04 -14.83 -5.30
C ASP A 125 -5.88 -14.55 -4.05
N PHE A 126 -5.91 -13.30 -3.58
CA PHE A 126 -6.76 -12.87 -2.48
C PHE A 126 -8.25 -13.14 -2.77
N ALA A 127 -8.74 -12.71 -3.94
CA ALA A 127 -10.14 -12.89 -4.34
C ALA A 127 -10.55 -14.36 -4.48
N LEU A 128 -9.63 -15.23 -4.94
CA LEU A 128 -9.89 -16.66 -5.15
C LEU A 128 -9.69 -17.53 -3.90
N GLN A 129 -9.12 -16.97 -2.84
CA GLN A 129 -8.95 -17.61 -1.52
C GLN A 129 -10.09 -17.31 -0.56
N ASP A 130 -11.00 -16.40 -0.90
CA ASP A 130 -12.17 -16.10 -0.08
C ASP A 130 -13.05 -17.36 0.13
N GLU A 131 -13.52 -17.57 1.36
CA GLU A 131 -14.23 -18.78 1.77
C GLU A 131 -15.51 -19.04 0.95
N GLU A 132 -16.27 -18.00 0.59
CA GLU A 132 -17.49 -18.15 -0.21
C GLU A 132 -17.14 -18.52 -1.66
N VAL A 133 -16.09 -17.89 -2.20
CA VAL A 133 -15.55 -18.22 -3.52
C VAL A 133 -15.01 -19.65 -3.56
N VAL A 134 -14.31 -20.10 -2.51
CA VAL A 134 -13.81 -21.47 -2.38
C VAL A 134 -14.96 -22.47 -2.28
N ALA A 135 -16.00 -22.17 -1.50
CA ALA A 135 -17.19 -23.00 -1.37
C ALA A 135 -17.92 -23.18 -2.72
N LEU A 136 -18.01 -22.13 -3.53
CA LEU A 136 -18.63 -22.16 -4.86
C LEU A 136 -17.76 -22.85 -5.92
N ARG A 137 -16.43 -22.75 -5.82
CA ARG A 137 -15.49 -23.47 -6.71
C ARG A 137 -15.44 -24.97 -6.45
N SER A 138 -15.74 -25.37 -5.21
CA SER A 138 -15.61 -26.74 -4.75
C SER A 138 -16.81 -27.17 -3.91
N PRO A 139 -18.01 -27.33 -4.52
CA PRO A 139 -19.21 -27.74 -3.78
C PRO A 139 -19.05 -29.09 -3.05
N LYS A 140 -18.06 -29.90 -3.44
CA LYS A 140 -17.69 -31.19 -2.80
C LYS A 140 -16.80 -31.05 -1.55
N PHE A 141 -16.22 -29.88 -1.25
CA PHE A 141 -15.39 -29.70 -0.05
C PHE A 141 -16.21 -29.43 1.22
N HIS A 142 -17.43 -28.90 1.09
CA HIS A 142 -18.38 -28.86 2.22
C HIS A 142 -18.91 -30.25 2.58
N SER A 143 -18.86 -31.23 1.67
CA SER A 143 -19.22 -32.63 1.97
C SER A 143 -18.08 -33.44 2.59
N PHE A 144 -16.83 -32.95 2.63
CA PHE A 144 -15.73 -33.73 3.22
C PHE A 144 -15.87 -33.86 4.74
N LYS A 145 -16.39 -32.84 5.43
CA LYS A 145 -16.70 -32.91 6.85
C LYS A 145 -17.84 -33.89 7.15
N SER A 146 -18.77 -34.10 6.22
CA SER A 146 -19.82 -35.13 6.34
C SER A 146 -19.32 -36.52 5.93
N TYR A 147 -18.35 -36.61 5.01
CA TYR A 147 -17.76 -37.86 4.52
C TYR A 147 -16.79 -38.49 5.55
N PHE A 148 -16.05 -37.66 6.30
CA PHE A 148 -15.21 -38.15 7.41
C PHE A 148 -16.03 -38.68 8.58
N ASN A 149 -17.26 -38.18 8.77
CA ASN A 149 -18.19 -38.70 9.78
C ASN A 149 -18.90 -40.00 9.33
N SER A 150 -18.73 -40.45 8.07
CA SER A 150 -19.46 -41.59 7.52
C SER A 150 -18.60 -42.79 7.10
N LEU A 151 -17.29 -42.81 7.37
CA LEU A 151 -16.42 -43.92 6.94
C LEU A 151 -16.16 -44.92 8.06
N THR A 152 -16.58 -46.17 7.83
CA THR A 152 -16.22 -47.34 8.65
C THR A 152 -14.82 -47.85 8.31
N MET A 153 -14.19 -48.48 9.30
CA MET A 153 -12.74 -48.70 9.46
C MET A 153 -11.91 -49.41 8.36
N PRO A 154 -12.40 -50.17 7.35
CA PRO A 154 -11.47 -50.94 6.51
C PRO A 154 -10.75 -50.14 5.41
N GLN A 155 -11.16 -48.89 5.10
CA GLN A 155 -10.58 -48.11 3.99
C GLN A 155 -9.48 -47.11 4.40
N ALA A 156 -9.16 -47.02 5.70
CA ALA A 156 -8.17 -46.07 6.23
C ALA A 156 -6.70 -46.49 5.96
N SER A 157 -6.44 -47.77 5.71
CA SER A 157 -5.08 -48.31 5.55
C SER A 157 -4.44 -48.00 4.19
N LEU A 158 -5.23 -47.90 3.12
CA LEU A 158 -4.73 -47.56 1.78
C LEU A 158 -4.39 -46.06 1.64
N LEU A 159 -5.14 -45.21 2.35
CA LEU A 159 -4.89 -43.76 2.44
C LEU A 159 -3.65 -43.43 3.29
N GLY A 160 -3.35 -44.24 4.31
CA GLY A 160 -2.15 -44.09 5.14
C GLY A 160 -0.84 -44.25 4.36
N ALA A 161 -0.78 -45.20 3.42
CA ALA A 161 0.43 -45.43 2.62
C ALA A 161 0.70 -44.31 1.61
N ILE A 162 -0.36 -43.71 1.04
CA ILE A 162 -0.26 -42.56 0.13
C ILE A 162 0.15 -41.30 0.91
N LEU A 163 -0.34 -41.12 2.15
CA LEU A 163 0.06 -40.00 3.01
C LEU A 163 1.55 -40.06 3.39
N VAL A 164 2.08 -41.25 3.71
CA VAL A 164 3.49 -41.41 4.13
C VAL A 164 4.47 -41.08 2.99
N PHE A 165 4.14 -41.46 1.75
CA PHE A 165 4.96 -41.15 0.58
C PHE A 165 4.95 -39.66 0.21
N PHE A 166 3.84 -38.95 0.45
CA PHE A 166 3.79 -37.49 0.29
C PHE A 166 4.49 -36.75 1.43
N THR A 167 4.42 -37.24 2.68
CA THR A 167 5.08 -36.59 3.82
C THR A 167 6.62 -36.62 3.75
N SER A 168 7.24 -37.62 3.11
CA SER A 168 8.71 -37.67 2.98
C SER A 168 9.24 -36.70 1.90
N ILE A 169 8.47 -36.44 0.84
CA ILE A 169 8.80 -35.42 -0.17
C ILE A 169 8.49 -34.02 0.36
N PHE A 170 7.41 -33.86 1.13
CA PHE A 170 7.04 -32.59 1.75
C PHE A 170 7.84 -32.22 2.99
N THR A 171 8.64 -33.11 3.58
CA THR A 171 9.55 -32.74 4.70
C THR A 171 10.97 -32.43 4.26
N ALA A 172 11.42 -32.87 3.07
CA ALA A 172 12.75 -32.56 2.55
C ALA A 172 12.86 -31.20 1.83
N VAL A 173 11.76 -30.71 1.23
CA VAL A 173 11.73 -29.40 0.57
C VAL A 173 11.67 -28.23 1.57
N PRO A 174 10.94 -28.31 2.71
CA PRO A 174 10.95 -27.25 3.70
C PRO A 174 12.30 -27.13 4.42
N THR A 175 13.08 -28.18 4.62
CA THR A 175 14.37 -28.04 5.33
C THR A 175 15.38 -27.18 4.56
N TYR A 176 15.26 -27.09 3.23
CA TYR A 176 16.06 -26.17 2.43
C TYR A 176 15.55 -24.71 2.47
N PHE A 177 14.30 -24.49 2.90
CA PHE A 177 13.70 -23.17 3.09
C PHE A 177 13.57 -22.73 4.57
N ILE A 178 13.70 -23.64 5.54
CA ILE A 178 13.59 -23.40 7.00
C ILE A 178 14.94 -22.94 7.61
N THR A 179 15.90 -22.50 6.79
CA THR A 179 17.01 -21.66 7.27
C THR A 179 16.82 -20.18 6.97
N LYS A 180 15.67 -19.77 6.42
CA LYS A 180 15.20 -18.38 6.52
C LYS A 180 14.13 -18.31 7.60
N GLU A 181 14.49 -17.68 8.71
CA GLU A 181 13.59 -17.29 9.81
C GLU A 181 12.16 -17.02 9.30
N THR A 182 11.22 -17.89 9.65
CA THR A 182 9.80 -17.68 9.41
C THR A 182 9.34 -16.50 10.26
N TYR A 183 9.29 -15.32 9.65
CA TYR A 183 8.61 -14.14 10.19
C TYR A 183 7.12 -14.47 10.33
N GLN A 184 6.62 -14.54 11.57
CA GLN A 184 5.19 -14.48 11.82
C GLN A 184 4.71 -13.06 11.46
N VAL A 185 3.95 -12.95 10.37
CA VAL A 185 3.24 -11.71 10.03
C VAL A 185 2.16 -11.51 11.11
N PRO A 186 2.19 -10.42 11.89
CA PRO A 186 1.17 -10.16 12.90
C PRO A 186 -0.20 -9.97 12.23
N THR A 187 -1.27 -10.41 12.89
CA THR A 187 -2.64 -10.15 12.43
C THR A 187 -2.99 -8.67 12.55
N ASP A 188 -3.94 -8.16 11.75
CA ASP A 188 -4.38 -6.75 11.79
C ASP A 188 -4.85 -6.32 13.19
N GLN A 189 -5.44 -7.25 13.94
CA GLN A 189 -5.86 -7.05 15.33
C GLN A 189 -4.66 -6.89 16.27
N GLU A 190 -3.63 -7.74 16.15
CA GLU A 190 -2.39 -7.61 16.94
C GLU A 190 -1.60 -6.35 16.58
N ILE A 191 -1.68 -5.89 15.33
CA ILE A 191 -1.12 -4.62 14.90
C ILE A 191 -1.86 -3.47 15.58
N ALA A 192 -3.19 -3.49 15.54
CA ALA A 192 -4.04 -2.47 16.15
C ALA A 192 -3.85 -2.37 17.68
N ASP A 193 -3.79 -3.51 18.36
CA ASP A 193 -3.61 -3.57 19.81
C ASP A 193 -2.21 -3.07 20.21
N LYS A 194 -1.16 -3.39 19.41
CA LYS A 194 0.19 -2.83 19.61
C LYS A 194 0.26 -1.32 19.41
N PHE A 195 -0.43 -0.79 18.39
CA PHE A 195 -0.54 0.67 18.20
C PHE A 195 -1.21 1.35 19.41
N LYS A 196 -2.16 0.66 20.07
CA LYS A 196 -2.89 1.15 21.24
C LYS A 196 -2.12 1.04 22.57
N GLU A 197 -1.16 0.15 22.70
CA GLU A 197 -0.42 -0.05 23.97
C GLU A 197 0.80 0.88 24.16
N GLN A 198 1.45 1.37 23.09
CA GLN A 198 2.77 2.04 23.23
C GLN A 198 2.77 3.58 23.32
N ILE A 199 1.64 4.26 23.15
CA ILE A 199 1.60 5.72 23.34
C ILE A 199 1.11 6.02 24.74
N ASN A 200 2.01 6.51 25.59
CA ASN A 200 1.67 7.00 26.92
C ASN A 200 0.90 8.32 26.76
N VAL A 201 -0.38 8.31 27.11
CA VAL A 201 -1.27 9.46 26.94
C VAL A 201 -1.16 10.34 28.18
N GLN A 202 -0.65 11.56 28.00
CA GLN A 202 -0.62 12.57 29.05
C GLN A 202 -2.04 13.14 29.26
N GLU A 203 -2.30 13.66 30.46
CA GLU A 203 -3.55 14.37 30.75
C GLU A 203 -3.74 15.54 29.78
N GLY A 204 -4.95 15.71 29.24
CA GLY A 204 -5.25 16.75 28.23
C GLY A 204 -4.99 16.34 26.78
N PHE A 205 -4.68 15.06 26.51
CA PHE A 205 -4.45 14.54 25.16
C PHE A 205 -5.35 13.33 24.85
N ARG A 206 -5.75 13.22 23.58
CA ARG A 206 -6.41 12.05 22.98
C ARG A 206 -5.45 11.28 22.11
N LYS A 207 -5.61 9.96 22.13
CA LYS A 207 -4.87 9.03 21.28
C LYS A 207 -5.69 8.59 20.09
N TYR A 208 -5.05 8.55 18.93
CA TYR A 208 -5.61 8.02 17.70
C TYR A 208 -4.68 6.94 17.11
N ALA A 209 -5.28 5.88 16.59
CA ALA A 209 -4.57 4.76 15.98
C ALA A 209 -5.33 4.30 14.72
N TYR A 210 -4.63 4.28 13.59
CA TYR A 210 -5.16 3.88 12.29
C TYR A 210 -4.32 2.72 11.74
N PRO A 211 -4.65 1.46 12.13
CA PRO A 211 -3.87 0.29 11.78
C PRO A 211 -3.73 0.10 10.27
N ASN A 212 -4.81 0.34 9.52
CA ASN A 212 -4.85 0.26 8.06
C ASN A 212 -3.92 1.26 7.36
N MET A 213 -3.60 2.36 8.04
CA MET A 213 -2.65 3.37 7.58
C MET A 213 -1.24 3.14 8.16
N GLY A 214 -1.11 2.23 9.13
CA GLY A 214 0.14 1.99 9.84
C GLY A 214 0.63 3.20 10.63
N ILE A 215 -0.27 4.05 11.15
CA ILE A 215 0.09 5.24 11.92
C ILE A 215 -0.70 5.36 13.23
N SER A 216 -0.09 5.94 14.24
CA SER A 216 -0.75 6.43 15.46
C SER A 216 -0.12 7.72 15.93
N PHE A 217 -0.87 8.51 16.71
CA PHE A 217 -0.42 9.79 17.25
C PHE A 217 -1.31 10.22 18.42
N ILE A 218 -0.92 11.30 19.11
CA ILE A 218 -1.77 12.00 20.08
C ILE A 218 -2.06 13.42 19.61
N THR A 219 -3.21 13.95 20.04
CA THR A 219 -3.57 15.37 19.87
C THR A 219 -4.03 15.93 21.20
N PRO A 220 -3.89 17.24 21.45
CA PRO A 220 -4.58 17.86 22.58
C PRO A 220 -6.10 17.63 22.50
N ASP A 221 -6.77 17.59 23.64
CA ASP A 221 -8.20 17.26 23.76
C ASP A 221 -9.13 18.26 23.05
N ASP A 222 -8.65 19.49 22.85
CA ASP A 222 -9.37 20.56 22.18
C ASP A 222 -9.20 20.54 20.65
N TRP A 223 -8.42 19.60 20.10
CA TRP A 223 -8.36 19.34 18.67
C TRP A 223 -9.46 18.37 18.25
N ARG A 224 -10.12 18.68 17.14
CA ARG A 224 -11.06 17.78 16.47
C ARG A 224 -10.32 16.95 15.43
N VAL A 225 -10.58 15.64 15.39
CA VAL A 225 -10.10 14.78 14.30
C VAL A 225 -11.26 14.43 13.39
N GLU A 226 -11.12 14.73 12.11
CA GLU A 226 -12.01 14.32 11.04
C GLU A 226 -11.30 13.26 10.19
N ASP A 227 -11.73 12.02 10.36
CA ASP A 227 -11.03 10.83 9.87
C ASP A 227 -11.88 9.96 8.95
N ALA A 228 -13.02 10.48 8.48
CA ALA A 228 -13.93 9.73 7.62
C ALA A 228 -13.20 9.06 6.44
N ALA A 229 -12.29 9.77 5.76
CA ALA A 229 -11.50 9.19 4.68
C ALA A 229 -10.63 8.02 5.15
N ALA A 230 -9.91 8.16 6.27
CA ALA A 230 -9.08 7.10 6.85
C ALA A 230 -9.87 5.87 7.31
N THR A 231 -11.05 6.08 7.92
CA THR A 231 -11.92 4.98 8.37
C THR A 231 -12.39 4.10 7.20
N PHE A 232 -12.52 4.67 6.00
CA PHE A 232 -12.92 3.96 4.78
C PHE A 232 -11.75 3.54 3.86
N GLY A 233 -10.50 3.60 4.35
CA GLY A 233 -9.30 3.18 3.62
C GLY A 233 -8.66 4.24 2.72
N GLY A 234 -9.09 5.50 2.83
CA GLY A 234 -8.39 6.65 2.28
C GLY A 234 -7.13 6.99 3.05
N GLY A 235 -6.16 7.63 2.40
CA GLY A 235 -4.87 7.97 3.01
C GLY A 235 -4.86 9.28 3.79
N GLU A 236 -6.01 9.89 4.12
CA GLU A 236 -6.08 11.29 4.58
C GLU A 236 -6.80 11.45 5.91
N LEU A 237 -6.25 12.32 6.78
CA LEU A 237 -6.83 12.73 8.06
C LEU A 237 -6.73 14.24 8.22
N TYR A 238 -7.75 14.86 8.82
CA TYR A 238 -7.74 16.27 9.17
C TYR A 238 -7.80 16.41 10.70
N LEU A 239 -6.79 17.07 11.27
CA LEU A 239 -6.71 17.42 12.69
C LEU A 239 -6.93 18.93 12.75
N ILE A 240 -8.05 19.34 13.31
CA ILE A 240 -8.55 20.71 13.22
C ILE A 240 -8.49 21.33 14.61
N LYS A 241 -7.71 22.41 14.73
CA LYS A 241 -7.66 23.22 15.96
C LYS A 241 -8.86 24.13 16.05
N LYS A 242 -9.14 24.85 14.96
CA LYS A 242 -10.24 25.80 14.85
C LYS A 242 -10.65 25.98 13.39
N TYR A 243 -11.83 26.51 13.20
CA TYR A 243 -12.30 27.04 11.93
C TYR A 243 -12.15 28.55 11.94
N ASP A 244 -11.78 29.13 10.81
CA ASP A 244 -11.76 30.59 10.67
C ASP A 244 -13.15 31.15 10.34
N GLN A 245 -13.22 32.46 10.09
CA GLN A 245 -14.47 33.18 9.80
C GLN A 245 -15.14 32.72 8.49
N ASP A 246 -14.37 32.15 7.56
CA ASP A 246 -14.84 31.62 6.28
C ASP A 246 -15.10 30.10 6.34
N ASN A 247 -15.12 29.52 7.55
CA ASN A 247 -15.19 28.08 7.80
C ASN A 247 -14.05 27.27 7.17
N ALA A 248 -12.89 27.87 6.90
CA ALA A 248 -11.69 27.14 6.53
C ALA A 248 -11.04 26.54 7.78
N ALA A 249 -10.68 25.25 7.70
CA ALA A 249 -10.03 24.54 8.80
C ALA A 249 -8.59 25.04 8.99
N ILE A 250 -8.22 25.45 10.20
CA ILE A 250 -6.85 25.69 10.63
C ILE A 250 -6.39 24.48 11.44
N GLY A 251 -5.29 23.87 11.02
CA GLY A 251 -4.85 22.62 11.61
C GLY A 251 -3.80 21.89 10.81
N ILE A 252 -3.85 20.56 10.88
CA ILE A 252 -2.95 19.64 10.22
C ILE A 252 -3.77 18.74 9.28
N ARG A 253 -3.26 18.52 8.07
CA ARG A 253 -3.69 17.45 7.18
C ARG A 253 -2.58 16.41 7.09
N LEU A 254 -2.85 15.20 7.56
CA LEU A 254 -1.96 14.05 7.40
C LEU A 254 -2.36 13.30 6.14
N VAL A 255 -1.39 12.96 5.31
CA VAL A 255 -1.63 12.24 4.06
C VAL A 255 -0.59 11.16 3.82
N ILE A 256 -1.04 9.93 3.63
CA ILE A 256 -0.23 8.82 3.14
C ILE A 256 -0.41 8.70 1.63
N ARG A 257 0.69 8.74 0.90
CA ARG A 257 0.69 8.64 -0.57
C ARG A 257 1.74 7.67 -1.07
N SER A 258 1.49 7.15 -2.26
CA SER A 258 2.55 6.53 -3.04
C SER A 258 3.56 7.57 -3.48
N VAL A 259 4.84 7.20 -3.43
CA VAL A 259 5.93 7.98 -4.02
C VAL A 259 5.87 7.76 -5.51
N GLN A 260 5.96 8.84 -6.29
CA GLN A 260 6.01 8.73 -7.74
C GLN A 260 7.22 7.91 -8.17
N SER A 261 6.96 6.97 -9.06
CA SER A 261 7.91 6.11 -9.77
C SER A 261 9.30 6.70 -9.99
N ARG A 262 9.39 7.87 -10.65
CA ARG A 262 10.65 8.58 -10.96
C ARG A 262 11.47 9.03 -9.74
N TYR A 263 10.88 9.07 -8.55
CA TYR A 263 11.50 9.53 -7.31
C TYR A 263 11.81 8.39 -6.34
N LEU A 264 11.57 7.13 -6.71
CA LEU A 264 11.80 5.98 -5.83
C LEU A 264 13.26 5.90 -5.35
N ASN A 265 14.20 6.09 -6.28
CA ASN A 265 15.65 6.01 -6.04
C ASN A 265 16.32 7.39 -5.91
N ALA A 266 15.53 8.46 -5.96
CA ALA A 266 16.03 9.83 -5.96
C ALA A 266 15.08 10.76 -5.16
N PRO A 267 14.88 10.50 -3.86
CA PRO A 267 14.00 11.31 -3.02
C PRO A 267 14.42 12.78 -3.00
N GLU A 268 15.73 13.05 -3.03
CA GLU A 268 16.26 14.43 -3.09
C GLU A 268 15.77 15.22 -4.31
N ILE A 269 15.55 14.56 -5.45
CA ILE A 269 15.02 15.21 -6.66
C ILE A 269 13.56 15.61 -6.44
N GLU A 270 12.75 14.74 -5.83
CA GLU A 270 11.37 15.08 -5.45
C GLU A 270 11.34 16.31 -4.55
N MET A 271 12.24 16.33 -3.55
CA MET A 271 12.31 17.39 -2.56
C MET A 271 12.74 18.72 -3.17
N ASN A 272 13.74 18.69 -4.06
CA ASN A 272 14.21 19.89 -4.74
C ASN A 272 13.15 20.44 -5.71
N ASN A 273 12.50 19.56 -6.49
CA ASN A 273 11.41 19.97 -7.39
C ASN A 273 10.25 20.60 -6.61
N GLN A 274 9.88 20.02 -5.46
CA GLN A 274 8.82 20.56 -4.61
C GLN A 274 9.21 21.93 -4.03
N LEU A 275 10.45 22.07 -3.55
CA LEU A 275 10.98 23.32 -3.03
C LEU A 275 11.02 24.42 -4.10
N GLU A 276 11.42 24.08 -5.33
CA GLU A 276 11.41 25.01 -6.46
C GLU A 276 10.01 25.53 -6.78
N VAL A 277 8.98 24.66 -6.69
CA VAL A 277 7.59 25.08 -6.87
C VAL A 277 7.20 26.10 -5.80
N TRP A 278 7.50 25.86 -4.53
CA TRP A 278 7.17 26.80 -3.46
C TRP A 278 8.00 28.09 -3.51
N ARG A 279 9.23 28.03 -4.02
CA ARG A 279 10.07 29.22 -4.26
C ARG A 279 9.50 30.17 -5.30
N LYS A 280 8.58 29.72 -6.15
CA LYS A 280 7.84 30.60 -7.07
C LYS A 280 6.90 31.54 -6.32
N SER A 281 6.31 31.09 -5.20
CA SER A 281 5.41 31.90 -4.36
C SER A 281 6.11 32.58 -3.19
N ASP A 282 7.13 31.95 -2.61
CA ASP A 282 7.92 32.50 -1.52
C ASP A 282 9.41 32.22 -1.74
N LYS A 283 10.18 33.26 -2.10
CA LYS A 283 11.63 33.15 -2.31
C LYS A 283 12.39 32.67 -1.08
N ASN A 284 11.82 32.83 0.11
CA ASN A 284 12.39 32.39 1.38
C ASN A 284 11.96 30.97 1.77
N ALA A 285 11.22 30.26 0.90
CA ALA A 285 10.88 28.87 1.14
C ALA A 285 12.14 28.04 1.39
N GLY A 286 12.12 27.32 2.52
CA GLY A 286 13.26 26.58 3.06
C GLY A 286 12.96 25.09 3.22
N LYS A 287 14.03 24.31 3.31
CA LYS A 287 14.03 22.87 3.63
C LYS A 287 14.99 22.65 4.79
N LYS A 288 14.59 21.83 5.76
CA LYS A 288 15.46 21.33 6.83
C LYS A 288 15.24 19.83 7.00
N ASP A 289 16.26 19.11 7.43
CA ASP A 289 16.16 17.69 7.70
C ASP A 289 15.45 17.45 9.02
N VAL A 290 14.64 16.38 9.09
CA VAL A 290 13.91 15.97 10.29
C VAL A 290 13.90 14.45 10.42
N ILE A 291 13.62 13.97 11.62
CA ILE A 291 13.39 12.56 11.90
C ILE A 291 12.01 12.43 12.54
N ILE A 292 11.13 11.61 11.98
CA ILE A 292 9.80 11.33 12.50
C ILE A 292 9.64 9.82 12.59
N SER A 293 9.30 9.30 13.78
CA SER A 293 9.17 7.86 14.00
C SER A 293 10.42 7.05 13.59
N GLY A 294 11.62 7.63 13.77
CA GLY A 294 12.88 7.03 13.34
C GLY A 294 13.16 7.06 11.83
N ASN A 295 12.23 7.57 11.03
CA ASN A 295 12.39 7.73 9.59
C ASN A 295 12.93 9.12 9.26
N TYR A 296 13.92 9.18 8.37
CA TYR A 296 14.46 10.43 7.86
C TYR A 296 13.48 11.10 6.90
N GLY A 297 13.39 12.42 6.99
CA GLY A 297 12.49 13.24 6.20
C GLY A 297 12.94 14.69 6.13
N TYR A 298 12.07 15.53 5.58
CA TYR A 298 12.31 16.95 5.41
C TYR A 298 11.13 17.75 5.93
N LEU A 299 11.41 18.84 6.64
CA LEU A 299 10.44 19.90 6.87
C LEU A 299 10.67 20.99 5.84
N PHE A 300 9.61 21.35 5.15
CA PHE A 300 9.54 22.53 4.32
C PHE A 300 8.75 23.62 5.00
N SER A 301 9.24 24.84 4.94
CA SER A 301 8.57 26.02 5.50
C SER A 301 8.49 27.09 4.44
N TYR A 302 7.28 27.61 4.20
CA TYR A 302 7.06 28.69 3.24
C TYR A 302 5.82 29.50 3.61
N ASN A 303 5.70 30.69 3.03
CA ASN A 303 4.54 31.54 3.15
C ASN A 303 3.68 31.46 1.89
N GLN A 304 2.37 31.30 2.08
CA GLN A 304 1.39 31.27 0.98
C GLN A 304 0.46 32.48 1.08
N PRO A 305 0.38 33.31 0.03
CA PRO A 305 -0.62 34.37 -0.02
C PRO A 305 -2.01 33.78 -0.30
N LEU A 306 -2.99 34.18 0.51
CA LEU A 306 -4.41 33.89 0.38
C LEU A 306 -5.18 35.22 0.24
N GLY A 307 -5.98 35.34 -0.82
CA GLY A 307 -6.86 36.51 -1.03
C GLY A 307 -6.14 37.86 -1.12
N GLY A 308 -4.87 37.90 -1.57
CA GLY A 308 -4.12 39.13 -1.85
C GLY A 308 -3.60 39.93 -0.64
N LYS A 309 -4.00 39.60 0.59
CA LYS A 309 -3.50 40.26 1.83
C LYS A 309 -3.20 39.31 2.98
N THR A 310 -3.83 38.15 3.03
CA THR A 310 -3.66 37.21 4.14
C THR A 310 -2.48 36.29 3.84
N LEU A 311 -1.49 36.27 4.73
CA LEU A 311 -0.34 35.39 4.62
C LEU A 311 -0.54 34.18 5.51
N VAL A 312 -0.36 32.98 4.96
CA VAL A 312 -0.40 31.72 5.71
C VAL A 312 1.01 31.15 5.78
N ASN A 313 1.47 30.83 6.99
CA ASN A 313 2.67 30.05 7.19
C ASN A 313 2.31 28.58 7.01
N VAL A 314 2.98 27.90 6.10
CA VAL A 314 2.80 26.48 5.85
C VAL A 314 4.06 25.74 6.26
N ARG A 315 3.89 24.66 7.02
CA ARG A 315 4.92 23.66 7.29
C ARG A 315 4.48 22.33 6.66
N VAL A 316 5.35 21.75 5.85
CA VAL A 316 5.11 20.43 5.25
C VAL A 316 6.21 19.49 5.71
N TYR A 317 5.84 18.49 6.52
CA TYR A 317 6.76 17.41 6.87
C TYR A 317 6.58 16.31 5.84
N TRP A 318 7.64 15.95 5.16
CA TRP A 318 7.68 14.83 4.22
C TRP A 318 8.58 13.76 4.82
N VAL A 319 8.06 12.54 4.93
CA VAL A 319 8.79 11.41 5.53
C VAL A 319 8.63 10.20 4.65
N ARG A 320 9.75 9.56 4.33
CA ARG A 320 9.72 8.27 3.64
C ARG A 320 9.48 7.17 4.67
N LEU A 321 8.38 6.45 4.55
CA LEU A 321 8.07 5.33 5.45
C LEU A 321 8.77 4.06 4.95
N ILE A 322 8.41 3.65 3.74
CA ILE A 322 9.09 2.61 2.96
C ILE A 322 9.48 3.18 1.60
N PRO A 323 10.36 2.52 0.80
CA PRO A 323 10.44 2.84 -0.62
C PRO A 323 9.00 2.82 -1.18
N LYS A 324 8.53 3.62 -2.13
CA LYS A 324 7.11 3.62 -2.57
C LYS A 324 6.04 4.23 -1.66
N VAL A 325 6.20 4.40 -0.35
CA VAL A 325 5.18 5.07 0.50
C VAL A 325 5.78 6.21 1.30
N LYS A 326 5.09 7.35 1.28
CA LYS A 326 5.46 8.55 2.03
C LYS A 326 4.30 9.04 2.90
N LEU A 327 4.66 9.65 4.02
CA LEU A 327 3.79 10.45 4.86
C LEU A 327 4.08 11.93 4.59
N GLU A 328 3.02 12.68 4.35
CA GLU A 328 3.04 14.14 4.27
C GLU A 328 2.16 14.73 5.37
N ILE A 329 2.72 15.63 6.16
CA ILE A 329 2.02 16.34 7.23
C ILE A 329 2.00 17.81 6.87
N TRP A 330 0.83 18.31 6.48
CA TRP A 330 0.64 19.70 6.09
C TRP A 330 0.02 20.46 7.25
N ALA A 331 0.73 21.42 7.81
CA ALA A 331 0.24 22.27 8.87
C ALA A 331 0.23 23.72 8.40
N HIS A 332 -0.85 24.44 8.68
CA HIS A 332 -0.96 25.83 8.24
C HIS A 332 -1.64 26.70 9.30
N ALA A 333 -1.12 27.92 9.45
CA ALA A 333 -1.68 28.94 10.31
C ALA A 333 -1.46 30.34 9.72
N TYR A 334 -2.39 31.25 10.00
CA TYR A 334 -2.29 32.64 9.58
C TYR A 334 -1.09 33.34 10.24
N SER A 335 -0.37 34.16 9.49
CA SER A 335 0.82 34.86 9.97
C SER A 335 0.54 35.89 11.06
N ASN A 336 -0.69 36.42 11.09
CA ASN A 336 -1.18 37.39 12.05
C ASN A 336 -1.99 36.77 13.20
N ASP A 337 -2.07 35.44 13.30
CA ASP A 337 -2.76 34.78 14.41
C ASP A 337 -2.02 35.04 15.72
N LEU A 338 -2.73 35.53 16.74
CA LEU A 338 -2.17 35.80 18.07
C LEU A 338 -1.72 34.52 18.77
N GLU A 339 -2.31 33.38 18.42
CA GLU A 339 -2.02 32.08 19.02
C GLU A 339 -0.98 31.27 18.23
N LYS A 340 -0.37 31.86 17.20
CA LYS A 340 0.52 31.17 16.24
C LYS A 340 1.62 30.36 16.93
N ASP A 341 2.25 30.90 17.96
CA ASP A 341 3.34 30.22 18.67
C ASP A 341 2.85 29.06 19.55
N SER A 342 1.64 29.15 20.09
CA SER A 342 0.99 28.02 20.77
C SER A 342 0.64 26.93 19.76
N PHE A 343 0.03 27.31 18.64
CA PHE A 343 -0.32 26.41 17.56
C PHE A 343 0.90 25.62 17.06
N TRP A 344 2.03 26.27 16.78
CA TRP A 344 3.21 25.56 16.30
C TRP A 344 3.83 24.63 17.34
N ARG A 345 3.76 24.97 18.64
CA ARG A 345 4.20 24.06 19.71
C ARG A 345 3.32 22.81 19.77
N GLU A 346 2.00 22.97 19.63
CA GLU A 346 1.07 21.84 19.59
C GLU A 346 1.29 20.98 18.34
N VAL A 347 1.47 21.60 17.17
CA VAL A 347 1.82 20.89 15.92
C VAL A 347 3.10 20.08 16.08
N ASP A 348 4.17 20.70 16.61
CA ASP A 348 5.44 20.01 16.83
C ASP A 348 5.25 18.84 17.84
N GLY A 349 4.42 19.01 18.87
CA GLY A 349 4.04 17.94 19.80
C GLY A 349 3.31 16.78 19.13
N ILE A 350 2.32 17.07 18.27
CA ILE A 350 1.58 16.06 17.50
C ILE A 350 2.54 15.32 16.56
N VAL A 351 3.33 16.05 15.77
CA VAL A 351 4.28 15.46 14.80
C VAL A 351 5.31 14.57 15.51
N ASN A 352 5.85 15.01 16.64
CA ASN A 352 6.81 14.21 17.43
C ASN A 352 6.17 12.97 18.05
N SER A 353 4.85 12.94 18.21
CA SER A 353 4.12 11.77 18.72
C SER A 353 3.76 10.74 17.66
N VAL A 354 3.92 11.07 16.37
CA VAL A 354 3.60 10.17 15.27
C VAL A 354 4.48 8.92 15.37
N GLN A 355 3.83 7.76 15.41
CA GLN A 355 4.46 6.46 15.31
C GLN A 355 3.99 5.75 14.04
N THR A 356 4.89 5.00 13.41
CA THR A 356 4.66 4.29 12.16
C THR A 356 4.89 2.79 12.35
N ILE A 357 4.22 1.95 11.54
CA ILE A 357 4.27 0.49 11.69
C ILE A 357 5.70 -0.07 11.54
N ASP A 358 6.53 0.57 10.70
CA ASP A 358 7.92 0.16 10.50
C ASP A 358 8.75 0.33 11.79
N GLU A 359 8.52 1.39 12.57
CA GLU A 359 9.16 1.58 13.87
C GLU A 359 8.73 0.50 14.88
N LEU A 360 7.46 0.11 14.85
CA LEU A 360 6.90 -0.94 15.72
C LEU A 360 7.48 -2.33 15.40
N ILE A 361 7.76 -2.60 14.12
CA ILE A 361 8.35 -3.87 13.68
C ILE A 361 9.88 -3.87 13.93
N TYR A 362 10.59 -2.75 13.69
CA TYR A 362 12.05 -2.67 13.82
C TYR A 362 12.57 -2.61 15.26
N LYS A 363 11.86 -1.98 16.21
CA LYS A 363 12.32 -1.91 17.62
C LYS A 363 12.48 -3.29 18.29
N LYS A 364 11.80 -4.32 17.79
CA LYS A 364 11.95 -5.71 18.29
C LYS A 364 13.29 -6.35 17.90
N LYS A 365 13.91 -5.95 16.77
CA LYS A 365 15.22 -6.47 16.34
C LYS A 365 16.36 -6.11 17.28
N LYS A 366 16.25 -5.02 18.07
CA LYS A 366 17.27 -4.64 19.05
C LYS A 366 17.10 -5.29 20.43
N ILE A 367 15.94 -5.87 20.74
CA ILE A 367 15.66 -6.46 22.05
C ILE A 367 15.95 -7.97 22.07
N VAL A 368 16.11 -8.61 20.91
CA VAL A 368 16.55 -10.02 20.80
C VAL A 368 18.01 -10.07 20.33
N THR A 369 18.90 -9.52 21.14
CA THR A 369 20.31 -9.96 21.18
C THR A 369 20.63 -10.17 22.66
N GLN A 370 20.41 -11.40 23.11
CA GLN A 370 21.09 -11.98 24.26
C GLN A 370 21.71 -13.29 23.80
#